data_AF-A0A6P1LDH5-F1
#
_entry.id   AF-A0A6P1LDH5-F1
#
_cell.length_a   1.000
_cell.length_b   1.000
_cell.length_c   1.000
_cell.angle_alpha   90.00
_cell.angle_beta   90.00
_cell.angle_gamma   90.00
#
_symmetry.space_group_name_H-M   'P 1'
#
loop_
_entity.id
_entity.type
_entity.pdbx_description
1 polymer ?
#
loop_
_entity_poly.entity_id
_entity_poly.type
_entity_poly.pdbx_seq_one_letter_code
_entity_poly.pdbx_strand_id
1 'polypeptide(L)'
;MTKKADVIITAVGKRNFINKSMVSKKAFVIDVGINVENKKVYGDANFDQLKNYVSYITPVPNGIGKLTVINVFKNLIDLIKQQVGE
;
A
#
# COMPACT_ATOMS: atom_id res chain seq x y z
N MET A 1 4.84 -17.96 -4.64
CA MET A 1 5.25 -16.93 -5.61
C MET A 1 5.83 -15.71 -4.91
N THR A 2 5.08 -15.06 -4.01
CA THR A 2 5.48 -13.83 -3.28
C THR A 2 6.81 -13.92 -2.52
N LYS A 3 7.20 -15.10 -2.00
CA LYS A 3 8.41 -15.28 -1.19
C LYS A 3 9.73 -15.02 -1.94
N LYS A 4 9.72 -15.07 -3.28
CA LYS A 4 10.87 -14.78 -4.13
C LYS A 4 10.92 -13.31 -4.58
N ALA A 5 9.90 -12.51 -4.31
CA ALA A 5 9.82 -11.13 -4.76
C ALA A 5 10.58 -10.19 -3.81
N ASP A 6 11.32 -9.26 -4.39
CA ASP A 6 11.95 -8.16 -3.66
C ASP A 6 10.95 -7.03 -3.38
N VAL A 7 9.95 -6.84 -4.24
CA VAL A 7 8.85 -5.88 -4.04
C VAL A 7 7.51 -6.59 -4.17
N ILE A 8 6.63 -6.36 -3.21
CA ILE A 8 5.29 -6.96 -3.14
C ILE A 8 4.28 -5.82 -3.02
N ILE A 9 3.34 -5.74 -3.97
CA ILE A 9 2.21 -4.81 -3.91
C ILE A 9 0.95 -5.62 -3.62
N THR A 10 0.23 -5.28 -2.55
CA THR A 10 -0.97 -6.02 -2.12
C THR A 10 -2.24 -5.24 -2.44
N ALA A 11 -3.23 -5.91 -3.01
CA ALA A 11 -4.55 -5.35 -3.34
C ALA A 11 -5.62 -6.47 -3.36
N VAL A 12 -5.57 -7.35 -2.37
CA VAL A 12 -6.42 -8.54 -2.24
C VAL A 12 -7.74 -8.21 -1.55
N GLY A 13 -7.79 -7.16 -0.72
CA GLY A 13 -9.00 -6.79 0.02
C GLY A 13 -9.35 -7.78 1.12
N LYS A 14 -8.33 -8.32 1.80
CA LYS A 14 -8.49 -9.23 2.92
C LYS A 14 -7.46 -8.94 4.01
N ARG A 15 -7.96 -8.54 5.19
CA ARG A 15 -7.15 -8.23 6.36
C ARG A 15 -6.15 -9.35 6.67
N ASN A 16 -4.88 -8.97 6.89
CA ASN A 16 -3.79 -9.85 7.30
C ASN A 16 -3.53 -11.07 6.38
N PHE A 17 -3.95 -11.00 5.10
CA PHE A 17 -3.68 -12.04 4.12
C PHE A 17 -2.18 -12.28 3.93
N ILE A 18 -1.39 -11.21 3.72
CA ILE A 18 0.07 -11.32 3.62
C ILE A 18 0.69 -11.41 5.01
N ASN A 19 1.43 -12.49 5.23
CA ASN A 19 2.09 -12.81 6.49
C ASN A 19 3.55 -13.24 6.29
N LYS A 20 4.27 -13.46 7.40
CA LYS A 20 5.71 -13.78 7.40
C LYS A 20 6.10 -15.00 6.56
N SER A 21 5.22 -16.00 6.42
CA SER A 21 5.51 -17.21 5.63
C SER A 21 5.55 -16.94 4.12
N MET A 22 4.90 -15.85 3.69
CA MET A 22 4.70 -15.50 2.28
C MET A 22 5.75 -14.52 1.76
N VAL A 23 6.60 -13.95 2.63
CA VAL A 23 7.55 -12.88 2.26
C VAL A 23 8.98 -13.19 2.72
N SER A 24 9.96 -12.60 2.03
CA SER A 24 11.37 -12.69 2.42
C SER A 24 11.76 -11.54 3.35
N LYS A 25 12.89 -11.65 4.06
CA LYS A 25 13.44 -10.56 4.90
C LYS A 25 13.83 -9.32 4.09
N LYS A 26 14.16 -9.50 2.81
CA LYS A 26 14.60 -8.43 1.90
C LYS A 26 13.43 -7.71 1.22
N ALA A 27 12.21 -8.20 1.43
CA ALA A 27 11.06 -7.69 0.71
C ALA A 27 10.70 -6.26 1.12
N PHE A 28 10.26 -5.48 0.15
CA PHE A 28 9.55 -4.22 0.32
C PHE A 28 8.07 -4.49 0.09
N VAL A 29 7.24 -4.26 1.11
CA VAL A 29 5.81 -4.53 1.08
C VAL A 29 5.05 -3.22 0.94
N ILE A 30 4.37 -3.04 -0.18
CA ILE A 30 3.53 -1.89 -0.50
C ILE A 30 2.07 -2.35 -0.33
N ASP A 31 1.47 -1.96 0.78
CA ASP A 31 0.11 -2.33 1.14
C ASP A 31 -0.90 -1.30 0.63
N VAL A 32 -1.60 -1.67 -0.44
CA VAL A 32 -2.67 -0.86 -1.06
C VAL A 32 -4.05 -1.30 -0.59
N GLY A 33 -4.14 -2.44 0.09
CA GLY A 33 -5.39 -3.00 0.58
C GLY A 33 -6.05 -2.11 1.62
N ILE A 34 -7.38 -2.02 1.56
CA ILE A 34 -8.18 -1.33 2.57
C ILE A 34 -9.27 -2.28 3.06
N ASN A 35 -9.23 -2.54 4.36
CA ASN A 35 -10.19 -3.35 5.09
C ASN A 35 -10.71 -2.52 6.26
N VAL A 36 -12.03 -2.40 6.41
CA VAL A 36 -12.65 -1.63 7.50
C VAL A 36 -13.36 -2.57 8.43
N GLU A 37 -12.93 -2.61 9.69
CA GLU A 37 -13.54 -3.43 10.74
C GLU A 37 -13.65 -2.59 12.01
N ASN A 38 -14.83 -2.56 12.65
CA ASN A 38 -15.07 -1.83 13.89
C ASN A 38 -14.57 -0.37 13.85
N LYS A 39 -14.85 0.33 12.73
CA LYS A 39 -14.42 1.72 12.46
C LYS A 39 -12.90 1.94 12.42
N LYS A 40 -12.09 0.87 12.37
CA LYS A 40 -10.64 0.92 12.18
C LYS A 40 -10.29 0.45 10.78
N VAL A 41 -9.24 1.05 10.22
CA VAL A 41 -8.73 0.75 8.88
C VAL A 41 -7.50 -0.13 8.99
N TYR A 42 -7.47 -1.21 8.23
CA TYR A 42 -6.38 -2.18 8.16
C TYR A 42 -5.99 -2.45 6.71
N GLY A 43 -4.74 -2.84 6.51
CA GLY A 43 -4.22 -3.29 5.23
C GLY A 43 -4.41 -4.78 4.98
N ASP A 44 -3.96 -5.24 3.82
CA ASP A 44 -3.93 -6.68 3.49
C ASP A 44 -2.75 -7.41 4.14
N ALA A 45 -1.71 -6.68 4.57
CA ALA A 45 -0.53 -7.23 5.19
C ALA A 45 -0.60 -7.15 6.73
N ASN A 46 -0.11 -8.19 7.39
CA ASN A 46 0.01 -8.21 8.85
C ASN A 46 1.15 -7.28 9.30
N PHE A 47 0.82 -6.00 9.49
CA PHE A 47 1.80 -4.95 9.76
C PHE A 47 2.64 -5.22 11.00
N ASP A 48 2.02 -5.66 12.11
CA ASP A 48 2.74 -5.91 13.36
C ASP A 48 3.75 -7.05 13.26
N GLN A 49 3.42 -8.09 12.49
CA GLN A 49 4.34 -9.20 12.27
C GLN A 49 5.47 -8.83 11.30
N LEU A 50 5.18 -7.97 10.32
CA LEU A 50 6.09 -7.69 9.20
C LEU A 50 6.99 -6.48 9.43
N LYS A 51 6.58 -5.48 10.20
CA LYS A 51 7.32 -4.21 10.40
C LYS A 51 8.78 -4.37 10.86
N ASN A 52 9.06 -5.45 11.61
CA ASN A 52 10.40 -5.76 12.12
C ASN A 52 11.06 -6.95 11.40
N TYR A 53 10.46 -7.45 10.32
CA TYR A 53 10.94 -8.63 9.59
C TYR A 53 11.33 -8.33 8.15
N VAL A 54 10.53 -7.53 7.44
CA VAL A 54 10.80 -7.15 6.06
C VAL A 54 11.65 -5.87 6.01
N SER A 55 12.24 -5.55 4.86
CA SER A 55 13.06 -4.34 4.71
C SER A 55 12.24 -3.06 4.83
N TYR A 56 11.01 -3.08 4.32
CA TYR A 56 10.09 -1.96 4.46
C TYR A 56 8.64 -2.44 4.31
N ILE A 57 7.72 -1.79 5.01
CA ILE A 57 6.28 -1.98 4.83
C ILE A 57 5.55 -0.65 4.97
N THR A 58 4.64 -0.34 4.04
CA THR A 58 3.83 0.87 4.14
C THR A 58 2.78 0.75 5.26
N PRO A 59 2.55 1.81 6.06
CA PRO A 59 1.52 1.78 7.08
C PRO A 59 0.12 1.87 6.48
N VAL A 60 -0.84 1.19 7.11
CA VAL A 60 -2.27 1.36 6.84
C VAL A 60 -2.96 1.59 8.19
N PRO A 61 -3.60 2.75 8.42
CA PRO A 61 -3.76 3.91 7.52
C PRO A 61 -2.46 4.75 7.35
N ASN A 62 -2.55 5.82 6.56
CA ASN A 62 -1.52 6.84 6.31
C ASN A 62 -0.41 6.52 5.30
N GLY A 63 -0.42 5.36 4.66
CA GLY A 63 0.46 5.06 3.53
C GLY A 63 -0.17 5.46 2.20
N ILE A 64 -0.51 4.47 1.39
CA ILE A 64 -0.89 4.65 -0.02
C ILE A 64 -2.14 5.51 -0.23
N GLY A 65 -3.12 5.43 0.68
CA GLY A 65 -4.36 6.22 0.56
C GLY A 65 -4.13 7.74 0.43
N LYS A 66 -3.09 8.30 1.07
CA LYS A 66 -2.76 9.73 0.94
C LYS A 66 -2.20 10.06 -0.44
N LEU A 67 -1.36 9.19 -0.98
CA LEU A 67 -0.79 9.33 -2.32
C LEU A 67 -1.88 9.26 -3.40
N THR A 68 -2.88 8.40 -3.21
CA THR A 68 -4.04 8.33 -4.12
C THR A 68 -4.76 9.67 -4.23
N VAL A 69 -5.05 10.32 -3.08
CA VAL A 69 -5.72 11.64 -3.06
C VAL A 69 -4.83 12.72 -3.72
N ILE A 70 -3.54 12.74 -3.42
CA ILE A 70 -2.59 13.67 -4.04
C ILE A 70 -2.57 13.48 -5.57
N ASN A 71 -2.58 12.25 -6.05
CA ASN A 71 -2.58 11.96 -7.49
C ASN A 71 -3.87 12.43 -8.18
N VAL A 72 -5.03 12.39 -7.50
CA VAL A 72 -6.26 12.98 -8.04
C VAL A 72 -6.09 14.49 -8.25
N PHE A 73 -5.54 15.21 -7.27
CA PHE A 73 -5.28 16.65 -7.42
C PHE A 73 -4.22 16.96 -8.46
N LYS A 74 -3.16 16.14 -8.54
CA LYS A 74 -2.14 16.28 -9.58
C LYS A 74 -2.76 16.16 -10.97
N ASN A 75 -3.58 15.13 -11.19
CA ASN A 75 -4.26 14.92 -12.47
C ASN A 75 -5.17 16.11 -12.83
N LEU A 76 -5.85 16.69 -11.83
CA LEU A 76 -6.65 17.90 -12.04
C LEU A 76 -5.80 19.10 -12.48
N ILE A 77 -4.66 19.35 -11.82
CA ILE A 77 -3.76 20.45 -12.18
C ILE A 77 -3.19 20.24 -13.58
N ASP A 78 -2.77 19.01 -13.91
CA ASP A 78 -2.22 18.68 -15.22
C ASP A 78 -3.26 18.91 -16.33
N LEU A 79 -4.54 18.56 -16.07
CA LEU A 79 -5.64 18.82 -17.01
C LEU A 79 -5.89 20.33 -17.22
N ILE A 80 -5.86 21.12 -16.14
CA ILE A 80 -6.02 22.58 -16.24
C ILE A 80 -4.91 23.20 -17.07
N LYS A 81 -3.64 22.80 -16.86
CA LYS A 81 -2.50 23.29 -17.65
C LYS A 81 -2.66 22.99 -19.13
N GLN A 82 -3.03 21.75 -19.46
CA GLN A 82 -3.30 21.34 -20.85
C GLN A 82 -4.41 22.17 -21.50
N GLN A 83 -5.47 22.50 -20.75
CA GLN A 83 -6.59 23.28 -21.28
C GLN A 83 -6.26 24.76 -21.48
N VAL A 84 -5.38 25.32 -20.64
CA VAL A 84 -4.94 26.72 -20.70
C VAL A 84 -3.85 26.96 -21.75
N GLY A 85 -3.28 25.88 -22.34
CA GLY A 85 -2.29 25.97 -23.40
C GLY A 85 -0.88 26.31 -22.92
N GLU A 86 -0.54 25.92 -21.69
CA GLU A 86 0.85 25.82 -21.22
C GLU A 86 1.49 24.48 -21.59
#